data_AF-A0A524CBU8-F1
#
_entry.id   AF-A0A524CBU8-F1
#
_cell.length_a   1.000
_cell.length_b   1.000
_cell.length_c   1.000
_cell.angle_alpha   90.00
_cell.angle_beta   90.00
_cell.angle_gamma   90.00
#
_symmetry.space_group_name_H-M   'P 1'
#
loop_
_entity.id
_entity.type
_entity.pdbx_description
1 polymer ?
#
loop_
_entity_poly.entity_id
_entity_poly.type
_entity_poly.pdbx_seq_one_letter_code
_entity_poly.pdbx_strand_id
1 'polypeptide(L)'
;MKHIARKDKLFLLERSFFTLDGLWMIKLEDATNWNTALKIDSNVWGALLEVIIRRLKNYLNLRQNSLENLLRILTFRWTAERWKFQLRIQEDGYKVVVEDCPYNSAMARNPERRSKIPLICRDMCIPFYKEVIQKYNPLISLKREKFMGLGDEVCTFLFFYRERDQKIYSRGKRDFGVRNLSEKDKFFYFERNFRTLDGLWVVETQKELGWEQTLQLDKLVWQELYKIMFRRVIKHFKIRENSLNDLVEILSFIWNCEDNTHEIKRIDKNKVIMKITKCPYIESMKRNPERRAYIPSVCEKMCSNYLIPVIKDFNAKITVSKRSSIGLGAVSCDFILECS
;
A
#
# COMPACT_ATOMS: atom_id res chain seq x y z
N MET A 1 -3.06 14.64 -23.91
CA MET A 1 -3.30 13.89 -22.66
C MET A 1 -3.48 14.89 -21.53
N LYS A 2 -4.41 14.66 -20.60
CA LYS A 2 -4.49 15.51 -19.38
C LYS A 2 -3.17 15.40 -18.63
N HIS A 3 -2.58 16.54 -18.29
CA HIS A 3 -1.44 16.58 -17.38
C HIS A 3 -1.91 16.13 -15.99
N ILE A 4 -1.41 14.99 -15.50
CA ILE A 4 -1.75 14.49 -14.16
C ILE A 4 -0.99 15.31 -13.11
N ALA A 5 -1.73 16.00 -12.25
CA ALA A 5 -1.12 16.76 -11.16
C ALA A 5 -0.75 15.83 -9.99
N ARG A 6 0.17 16.29 -9.13
CA ARG A 6 0.57 15.56 -7.91
C ARG A 6 -0.64 15.21 -7.03
N LYS A 7 -1.57 16.16 -6.85
CA LYS A 7 -2.81 15.97 -6.11
C LYS A 7 -3.67 14.81 -6.64
N ASP A 8 -3.64 14.57 -7.96
CA ASP A 8 -4.44 13.52 -8.60
C ASP A 8 -3.83 12.14 -8.31
N LYS A 9 -2.50 12.04 -8.41
CA LYS A 9 -1.78 10.83 -8.00
C LYS A 9 -1.98 10.55 -6.51
N LEU A 10 -1.83 11.56 -5.67
CA LEU A 10 -2.06 11.42 -4.23
C LEU A 10 -3.50 10.97 -3.94
N PHE A 11 -4.49 11.55 -4.62
CA PHE A 11 -5.90 11.16 -4.49
C PHE A 11 -6.10 9.66 -4.70
N LEU A 12 -5.52 9.11 -5.77
CA LEU A 12 -5.65 7.69 -6.10
C LEU A 12 -4.82 6.82 -5.16
N LEU A 13 -3.52 7.11 -5.02
CA LEU A 13 -2.56 6.27 -4.29
C LEU A 13 -2.86 6.20 -2.79
N GLU A 14 -3.20 7.31 -2.13
CA GLU A 14 -3.56 7.30 -0.69
C GLU A 14 -4.72 6.34 -0.41
N ARG A 15 -5.76 6.37 -1.26
CA ARG A 15 -6.95 5.54 -1.08
C ARG A 15 -6.69 4.09 -1.49
N SER A 16 -5.95 3.90 -2.58
CA SER A 16 -5.63 2.57 -3.09
C SER A 16 -4.67 1.83 -2.17
N PHE A 17 -3.78 2.52 -1.45
CA PHE A 17 -2.85 1.91 -0.48
C PHE A 17 -3.56 1.05 0.57
N PHE A 18 -4.50 1.63 1.32
CA PHE A 18 -5.24 0.87 2.34
C PHE A 18 -6.25 -0.11 1.76
N THR A 19 -6.77 0.18 0.55
CA THR A 19 -7.72 -0.73 -0.13
C THR A 19 -7.01 -1.99 -0.58
N LEU A 20 -5.82 -1.84 -1.18
CA LEU A 20 -4.99 -2.94 -1.64
C LEU A 20 -4.64 -3.87 -0.47
N ASP A 21 -4.17 -3.29 0.65
CA ASP A 21 -3.86 -4.03 1.87
C ASP A 21 -5.06 -4.86 2.37
N GLY A 22 -6.22 -4.21 2.54
CA GLY A 22 -7.43 -4.88 2.98
C GLY A 22 -7.93 -5.95 2.01
N LEU A 23 -7.80 -5.73 0.70
CA LEU A 23 -8.18 -6.72 -0.32
C LEU A 23 -7.27 -7.94 -0.28
N TRP A 24 -5.95 -7.75 -0.14
CA TRP A 24 -5.01 -8.85 0.07
C TRP A 24 -5.40 -9.68 1.29
N MET A 25 -5.61 -9.04 2.43
CA MET A 25 -6.01 -9.73 3.66
C MET A 25 -7.31 -10.54 3.50
N ILE A 26 -8.34 -9.95 2.87
CA ILE A 26 -9.62 -10.63 2.64
C ILE A 26 -9.46 -11.82 1.69
N LYS A 27 -8.84 -11.61 0.52
CA LYS A 27 -8.69 -12.68 -0.48
C LYS A 27 -7.81 -13.82 0.00
N LEU A 28 -6.78 -13.49 0.78
CA LEU A 28 -5.91 -14.49 1.37
C LEU A 28 -6.63 -15.28 2.46
N GLU A 29 -7.42 -14.64 3.33
CA GLU A 29 -8.25 -15.34 4.33
C GLU A 29 -9.28 -16.25 3.64
N ASP A 30 -9.97 -15.77 2.60
CA ASP A 30 -10.94 -16.55 1.83
C ASP A 30 -10.31 -17.81 1.21
N ALA A 31 -9.08 -17.69 0.69
CA ALA A 31 -8.38 -18.79 0.04
C ALA A 31 -7.67 -19.74 1.02
N THR A 32 -7.46 -19.33 2.27
CA THR A 32 -6.72 -20.09 3.27
C THR A 32 -7.50 -20.15 4.58
N ASN A 33 -7.05 -19.43 5.60
CA ASN A 33 -7.69 -19.24 6.88
C ASN A 33 -7.10 -17.99 7.54
N TRP A 34 -7.73 -17.54 8.62
CA TRP A 34 -7.31 -16.36 9.37
C TRP A 34 -5.84 -16.39 9.84
N ASN A 35 -5.37 -17.53 10.35
CA ASN A 35 -4.03 -17.62 10.94
C ASN A 35 -2.95 -17.51 9.87
N THR A 36 -3.13 -18.19 8.74
CA THR A 36 -2.22 -18.08 7.58
C THR A 36 -2.22 -16.66 7.02
N ALA A 37 -3.40 -16.06 6.84
CA ALA A 37 -3.51 -14.69 6.36
C ALA A 37 -2.84 -13.68 7.30
N LEU A 38 -3.08 -13.80 8.61
CA LEU A 38 -2.49 -12.91 9.61
C LEU A 38 -0.96 -13.08 9.73
N LYS A 39 -0.44 -14.29 9.56
CA LYS A 39 1.01 -14.56 9.53
C LYS A 39 1.66 -13.81 8.36
N ILE A 40 1.10 -13.96 7.16
CA ILE A 40 1.59 -13.27 5.96
C ILE A 40 1.47 -11.75 6.14
N ASP A 41 0.32 -11.25 6.58
CA ASP A 41 0.08 -9.82 6.86
C ASP A 41 1.11 -9.24 7.83
N SER A 42 1.40 -9.97 8.92
CA SER A 42 2.40 -9.57 9.91
C SER A 42 3.80 -9.47 9.31
N ASN A 43 4.19 -10.42 8.45
CA ASN A 43 5.48 -10.39 7.75
C ASN A 43 5.55 -9.22 6.75
N VAL A 44 4.48 -8.99 5.99
CA VAL A 44 4.36 -7.89 5.03
C VAL A 44 4.53 -6.55 5.73
N TRP A 45 3.79 -6.31 6.81
CA TRP A 45 3.86 -5.04 7.55
C TRP A 45 5.18 -4.86 8.31
N GLY A 46 5.79 -5.93 8.80
CA GLY A 46 7.14 -5.90 9.38
C GLY A 46 8.18 -5.43 8.35
N ALA A 47 8.23 -6.10 7.20
CA ALA A 47 9.14 -5.75 6.11
C ALA A 47 8.86 -4.35 5.55
N LEU A 48 7.58 -3.97 5.43
CA LEU A 48 7.20 -2.64 4.96
C LEU A 48 7.63 -1.55 5.94
N LEU A 49 7.48 -1.76 7.25
CA LEU A 49 7.91 -0.79 8.25
C LEU A 49 9.43 -0.56 8.19
N GLU A 50 10.24 -1.61 8.01
CA GLU A 50 11.70 -1.46 7.82
C GLU A 50 12.02 -0.59 6.60
N VAL A 51 11.33 -0.83 5.48
CA VAL A 51 11.49 -0.03 4.26
C VAL A 51 11.04 1.42 4.48
N ILE A 52 9.91 1.64 5.16
CA ILE A 52 9.41 2.97 5.52
C ILE A 52 10.43 3.71 6.39
N ILE A 53 10.97 3.06 7.42
CA ILE A 53 11.95 3.65 8.33
C ILE A 53 13.17 4.13 7.53
N ARG A 54 13.73 3.28 6.67
CA ARG A 54 14.88 3.65 5.83
C ARG A 54 14.57 4.82 4.89
N ARG A 55 13.40 4.82 4.24
CA ARG A 55 12.97 5.89 3.32
C ARG A 55 12.78 7.21 4.03
N LEU A 56 12.08 7.21 5.17
CA LEU A 56 11.83 8.41 5.96
C LEU A 56 13.09 8.92 6.63
N LYS A 57 13.98 8.04 7.09
CA LYS A 57 15.31 8.41 7.57
C LYS A 57 16.06 9.25 6.52
N ASN A 58 16.08 8.78 5.26
CA ASN A 58 16.72 9.52 4.16
C ASN A 58 15.97 10.80 3.80
N TYR A 59 14.64 10.74 3.67
CA TYR A 59 13.81 11.90 3.30
C TYR A 59 13.90 13.05 4.30
N LEU A 60 13.96 12.72 5.60
CA LEU A 60 14.07 13.67 6.70
C LEU A 60 15.54 14.01 7.05
N ASN A 61 16.52 13.48 6.30
CA ASN A 61 17.95 13.67 6.51
C ASN A 61 18.43 13.30 7.93
N LEU A 62 17.91 12.21 8.50
CA LEU A 62 18.24 11.74 9.84
C LEU A 62 19.48 10.84 9.78
N ARG A 63 20.58 11.24 10.41
CA ARG A 63 21.86 10.51 10.32
C ARG A 63 21.95 9.35 11.33
N GLN A 64 21.54 9.59 12.57
CA GLN A 64 21.70 8.65 13.68
C GLN A 64 20.45 7.79 13.90
N ASN A 65 20.62 6.56 14.39
CA ASN A 65 19.51 5.69 14.81
C ASN A 65 19.09 5.97 16.27
N SER A 66 18.83 7.23 16.63
CA SER A 66 18.40 7.60 17.98
C SER A 66 16.90 7.37 18.20
N LEU A 67 16.48 7.38 19.47
CA LEU A 67 15.07 7.28 19.87
C LEU A 67 14.24 8.45 19.33
N GLU A 68 14.77 9.67 19.37
CA GLU A 68 14.11 10.86 18.83
C GLU A 68 13.89 10.72 17.32
N ASN A 69 14.90 10.24 16.58
CA ASN A 69 14.78 10.03 15.14
C ASN A 69 13.79 8.91 14.80
N LEU A 70 13.74 7.85 15.60
CA LEU A 70 12.73 6.80 15.47
C LEU A 70 11.32 7.38 15.63
N LEU A 71 11.10 8.19 16.68
CA LEU A 71 9.80 8.81 16.92
C LEU A 71 9.42 9.80 15.84
N ARG A 72 10.37 10.58 15.29
CA ARG A 72 10.12 11.45 14.11
C ARG A 72 9.62 10.64 12.92
N ILE A 73 10.23 9.48 12.66
CA ILE A 73 9.83 8.57 11.58
C ILE A 73 8.44 7.97 11.84
N LEU A 74 8.21 7.42 13.05
CA LEU A 74 6.94 6.78 13.39
C LEU A 74 5.78 7.77 13.40
N THR A 75 5.97 8.95 13.99
CA THR A 75 4.95 10.01 14.00
C THR A 75 4.69 10.58 12.60
N PHE A 76 5.70 10.69 11.73
CA PHE A 76 5.49 11.01 10.32
C PHE A 76 4.57 9.98 9.66
N ARG A 77 4.88 8.68 9.80
CA ARG A 77 4.05 7.60 9.26
C ARG A 77 2.62 7.67 9.80
N TRP A 78 2.46 7.75 11.11
CA TRP A 78 1.15 7.79 11.76
C TRP A 78 0.32 8.98 11.29
N THR A 79 0.92 10.15 11.16
CA THR A 79 0.25 11.33 10.61
C THR A 79 -0.13 11.14 9.13
N ALA A 80 0.74 10.53 8.31
CA ALA A 80 0.42 10.21 6.92
C ALA A 80 -0.77 9.24 6.81
N GLU A 81 -0.81 8.24 7.70
CA GLU A 81 -1.87 7.24 7.81
C GLU A 81 -3.10 7.71 8.60
N ARG A 82 -3.13 8.99 9.00
CA ARG A 82 -4.26 9.64 9.69
C ARG A 82 -4.58 9.07 11.08
N TRP A 83 -3.58 8.55 11.79
CA TRP A 83 -3.70 8.25 13.21
C TRP A 83 -3.86 9.55 14.00
N LYS A 84 -4.69 9.54 15.04
CA LYS A 84 -4.74 10.63 16.03
C LYS A 84 -3.98 10.21 17.26
N PHE A 85 -3.00 11.00 17.67
CA PHE A 85 -2.15 10.67 18.81
C PHE A 85 -1.57 11.90 19.50
N GLN A 86 -1.15 11.71 20.74
CA GLN A 86 -0.40 12.67 21.54
C GLN A 86 0.97 12.09 21.88
N LEU A 87 2.04 12.86 21.65
CA LEU A 87 3.39 12.55 22.12
C LEU A 87 3.65 13.30 23.43
N ARG A 88 4.05 12.56 24.47
CA ARG A 88 4.38 13.09 25.80
C ARG A 88 5.80 12.69 26.17
N ILE A 89 6.58 13.64 26.67
CA ILE A 89 7.92 13.39 27.22
C ILE A 89 7.77 12.86 28.65
N GLN A 90 8.57 11.87 29.02
CA GLN A 90 8.67 11.31 30.36
C GLN A 90 10.13 11.31 30.83
N GLU A 91 10.37 11.08 32.12
CA GLU A 91 11.73 11.10 32.69
C GLU A 91 12.67 10.12 31.99
N ASP A 92 12.18 8.92 31.67
CA ASP A 92 12.96 7.83 31.09
C ASP A 92 12.67 7.57 29.60
N GLY A 93 12.00 8.50 28.91
CA GLY A 93 11.73 8.36 27.48
C GLY A 93 10.46 9.07 27.01
N TYR A 94 9.68 8.40 26.16
CA TYR A 94 8.53 9.01 25.50
C TYR A 94 7.31 8.10 25.51
N LYS A 95 6.14 8.70 25.74
CA LYS A 95 4.84 8.04 25.67
C LYS A 95 4.05 8.61 24.50
N VAL A 96 3.62 7.73 23.59
CA VAL A 96 2.64 8.05 22.57
C VAL A 96 1.30 7.45 22.97
N VAL A 97 0.28 8.31 23.08
CA VAL A 97 -1.11 7.92 23.33
C VAL A 97 -1.85 8.08 22.01
N VAL A 98 -2.27 6.98 21.41
CA VAL A 98 -3.11 6.97 20.21
C VAL A 98 -4.57 7.00 20.66
N GLU A 99 -5.31 7.99 20.16
CA GLU A 99 -6.74 8.23 20.44
C GLU A 99 -7.64 7.71 19.32
N ASP A 100 -7.09 7.59 18.10
CA ASP A 100 -7.79 6.99 16.96
C ASP A 100 -6.81 6.18 16.12
N CYS A 101 -7.02 4.86 16.10
CA CYS A 101 -6.26 3.93 15.27
C CYS A 101 -7.06 3.67 13.98
N PRO A 102 -6.55 4.04 12.79
CA PRO A 102 -7.30 3.93 11.55
C PRO A 102 -7.67 2.48 11.20
N TYR A 103 -6.86 1.50 11.63
CA TYR A 103 -7.13 0.08 11.44
C TYR A 103 -8.29 -0.41 12.31
N ASN A 104 -8.32 -0.03 13.59
CA ASN A 104 -9.44 -0.32 14.48
C ASN A 104 -10.73 0.30 13.94
N SER A 105 -10.66 1.59 13.56
CA SER A 105 -11.79 2.34 13.00
C SER A 105 -12.26 1.79 11.65
N ALA A 106 -11.37 1.23 10.83
CA ALA A 106 -11.75 0.54 9.59
C ALA A 106 -12.45 -0.78 9.87
N MET A 107 -11.88 -1.63 10.73
CA MET A 107 -12.44 -2.95 11.05
C MET A 107 -13.75 -2.85 11.82
N ALA A 108 -13.91 -1.88 12.72
CA ALA A 108 -15.13 -1.70 13.51
C ALA A 108 -16.35 -1.30 12.66
N ARG A 109 -16.13 -0.73 11.47
CA ARG A 109 -17.20 -0.40 10.50
C ARG A 109 -17.75 -1.62 9.76
N ASN A 110 -17.04 -2.75 9.80
CA ASN A 110 -17.51 -4.01 9.23
C ASN A 110 -17.86 -4.98 10.37
N PRO A 111 -19.16 -5.24 10.63
CA PRO A 111 -19.59 -6.13 11.71
C PRO A 111 -18.93 -7.51 11.69
N GLU A 112 -18.73 -8.09 10.50
CA GLU A 112 -18.12 -9.41 10.31
C GLU A 112 -16.64 -9.44 10.72
N ARG A 113 -15.98 -8.29 10.70
CA ARG A 113 -14.55 -8.14 11.01
C ARG A 113 -14.30 -7.72 12.45
N ARG A 114 -15.33 -7.28 13.17
CA ARG A 114 -15.19 -6.75 14.54
C ARG A 114 -14.57 -7.76 15.51
N SER A 115 -14.91 -9.04 15.37
CA SER A 115 -14.36 -10.13 16.20
C SER A 115 -12.86 -10.37 16.00
N LYS A 116 -12.27 -9.87 14.90
CA LYS A 116 -10.84 -10.02 14.58
C LYS A 116 -9.97 -8.91 15.16
N ILE A 117 -10.57 -7.80 15.61
CA ILE A 117 -9.86 -6.63 16.16
C ILE A 117 -8.93 -7.01 17.33
N PRO A 118 -9.36 -7.80 18.33
CA PRO A 118 -8.47 -8.24 19.42
C PRO A 118 -7.25 -9.02 18.91
N LEU A 119 -7.46 -9.88 17.91
CA LEU A 119 -6.41 -10.73 17.33
C LEU A 119 -5.34 -9.86 16.65
N ILE A 120 -5.73 -8.89 15.83
CA ILE A 120 -4.77 -7.95 15.22
C ILE A 120 -4.00 -7.17 16.28
N CYS A 121 -4.68 -6.67 17.32
CA CYS A 121 -4.02 -5.87 18.35
C CYS A 121 -2.97 -6.66 19.11
N ARG A 122 -3.28 -7.91 19.46
CA ARG A 122 -2.40 -8.79 20.24
C ARG A 122 -1.31 -9.42 19.38
N ASP A 123 -1.69 -9.99 18.25
CA ASP A 123 -0.88 -10.96 17.51
C ASP A 123 -0.07 -10.29 16.37
N MET A 124 -0.46 -9.09 15.94
CA MET A 124 0.27 -8.33 14.91
C MET A 124 0.85 -7.03 15.48
N CYS A 125 0.02 -6.16 16.05
CA CYS A 125 0.40 -4.80 16.42
C CYS A 125 1.45 -4.73 17.55
N ILE A 126 1.63 -5.77 18.37
CA ILE A 126 2.72 -5.82 19.36
C ILE A 126 4.00 -6.39 18.73
N PRO A 127 3.97 -7.58 18.09
CA PRO A 127 5.20 -8.21 17.63
C PRO A 127 5.93 -7.40 16.56
N PHE A 128 5.21 -6.83 15.57
CA PHE A 128 5.88 -6.20 14.42
C PHE A 128 6.67 -4.94 14.81
N TYR A 129 6.13 -4.06 15.66
CA TYR A 129 6.89 -2.89 16.10
C TYR A 129 8.11 -3.31 16.93
N LYS A 130 7.95 -4.29 17.82
CA LYS A 130 9.04 -4.72 18.71
C LYS A 130 10.24 -5.21 17.90
N GLU A 131 10.02 -6.07 16.91
CA GLU A 131 11.08 -6.62 16.08
C GLU A 131 11.78 -5.51 15.26
N VAL A 132 11.01 -4.68 14.58
CA VAL A 132 11.56 -3.65 13.69
C VAL A 132 12.31 -2.57 14.47
N ILE A 133 11.84 -2.20 15.66
CA ILE A 133 12.54 -1.24 16.54
C ILE A 133 13.87 -1.80 17.02
N GLN A 134 13.92 -3.08 17.40
CA GLN A 134 15.16 -3.73 17.81
C GLN A 134 16.20 -3.74 16.68
N LYS A 135 15.76 -3.98 15.43
CA LYS A 135 16.64 -3.89 14.25
C LYS A 135 17.12 -2.46 13.99
N TYR A 136 16.27 -1.46 14.22
CA TYR A 136 16.64 -0.06 14.05
C TYR A 136 17.71 0.38 15.07
N ASN A 137 17.52 0.07 16.35
CA ASN A 137 18.49 0.26 17.41
C ASN A 137 18.21 -0.71 18.57
N PRO A 138 19.13 -1.66 18.87
CA PRO A 138 18.90 -2.69 19.90
C PRO A 138 18.82 -2.14 21.32
N LEU A 139 19.31 -0.91 21.54
CA LEU A 139 19.25 -0.23 22.83
C LEU A 139 17.87 0.38 23.09
N ILE A 140 17.03 0.56 22.07
CA ILE A 140 15.67 1.07 22.23
C ILE A 140 14.73 -0.08 22.62
N SER A 141 13.90 0.17 23.61
CA SER A 141 12.78 -0.68 23.98
C SER A 141 11.46 -0.02 23.70
N LEU A 142 10.47 -0.85 23.34
CA LEU A 142 9.07 -0.49 23.25
C LEU A 142 8.28 -1.35 24.22
N LYS A 143 7.48 -0.71 25.08
CA LYS A 143 6.42 -1.34 25.86
C LYS A 143 5.06 -0.79 25.40
N ARG A 144 4.05 -1.65 25.36
CA ARG A 144 2.65 -1.27 25.14
C ARG A 144 1.82 -1.72 26.32
N GLU A 145 0.96 -0.85 26.84
CA GLU A 145 0.19 -1.13 28.06
C GLU A 145 -1.31 -1.16 27.80
N LYS A 146 -1.80 -0.27 26.92
CA LYS A 146 -3.22 -0.15 26.57
C LYS A 146 -3.45 -0.44 25.10
N PHE A 147 -4.59 -1.05 24.80
CA PHE A 147 -4.97 -1.51 23.47
C PHE A 147 -6.48 -1.30 23.23
N MET A 148 -6.82 -0.41 22.31
CA MET A 148 -8.23 -0.19 21.95
C MET A 148 -8.95 -1.48 21.56
N GLY A 149 -8.28 -2.33 20.78
CA GLY A 149 -8.88 -3.59 20.35
C GLY A 149 -9.02 -4.64 21.43
N LEU A 150 -8.50 -4.41 22.64
CA LEU A 150 -8.67 -5.29 23.81
C LEU A 150 -9.56 -4.65 24.89
N GLY A 151 -10.23 -3.54 24.59
CA GLY A 151 -11.22 -2.91 25.48
C GLY A 151 -10.77 -1.61 26.13
N ASP A 152 -9.54 -1.15 25.94
CA ASP A 152 -9.14 0.19 26.40
C ASP A 152 -9.73 1.29 25.52
N GLU A 153 -9.79 2.52 26.04
CA GLU A 153 -10.17 3.70 25.24
C GLU A 153 -9.06 4.17 24.29
N VAL A 154 -7.80 3.84 24.59
CA VAL A 154 -6.61 4.33 23.87
C VAL A 154 -5.58 3.23 23.66
N CYS A 155 -4.71 3.40 22.67
CA CYS A 155 -3.52 2.58 22.51
C CYS A 155 -2.30 3.34 23.08
N THR A 156 -1.44 2.68 23.85
CA THR A 156 -0.20 3.31 24.36
C THR A 156 1.06 2.67 23.80
N PHE A 157 2.05 3.49 23.49
CA PHE A 157 3.41 3.10 23.13
C PHE A 157 4.39 3.85 24.03
N LEU A 158 5.20 3.12 24.79
CA LEU A 158 6.23 3.64 25.69
C LEU A 158 7.60 3.28 25.12
N PHE A 159 8.39 4.29 24.80
CA PHE A 159 9.72 4.11 24.24
C PHE A 159 10.78 4.62 25.20
N PHE A 160 11.84 3.84 25.42
CA PHE A 160 12.93 4.16 26.35
C PHE A 160 14.21 3.42 25.95
N TYR A 161 15.36 3.85 26.44
CA TYR A 161 16.61 3.09 26.31
C TYR A 161 16.71 2.00 27.39
N ARG A 162 17.23 0.81 27.03
CA ARG A 162 17.40 -0.33 27.96
C ARG A 162 18.38 -0.05 29.09
N GLU A 163 19.46 0.65 28.77
CA GLU A 163 20.52 1.00 29.71
C GLU A 163 20.42 2.48 30.05
N ARG A 164 20.40 2.80 31.34
CA ARG A 164 20.20 4.18 31.83
C ARG A 164 21.40 5.10 31.58
N ASP A 165 22.56 4.56 31.19
CA ASP A 165 23.82 5.30 31.16
C ASP A 165 24.18 5.94 29.81
N GLN A 166 23.43 5.67 28.74
CA GLN A 166 23.54 6.45 27.49
C GLN A 166 22.61 7.67 27.50
N LYS A 167 22.76 8.54 28.52
CA LYS A 167 22.05 9.82 28.64
C LYS A 167 22.58 10.83 27.61
N ILE A 168 22.22 10.62 26.35
CA ILE A 168 22.11 11.70 25.37
C ILE A 168 20.63 11.83 24.98
N TYR A 169 19.75 11.89 26.00
CA TYR A 169 18.45 12.49 25.77
C TYR A 169 18.70 13.97 25.50
N SER A 170 18.32 14.47 24.33
CA SER A 170 18.22 15.90 24.15
C SER A 170 17.16 16.41 25.13
N ARG A 171 17.57 16.84 26.33
CA ARG A 171 16.76 17.56 27.34
C ARG A 171 16.15 18.87 26.81
N GLY A 172 16.25 19.14 25.51
CA GLY A 172 15.54 20.21 24.86
C GLY A 172 14.05 19.87 24.80
N LYS A 173 13.25 20.69 25.49
CA LYS A 173 11.77 20.77 25.41
C LYS A 173 11.28 21.11 23.99
N ARG A 174 11.67 20.36 22.96
CA ARG A 174 11.20 20.59 21.59
C ARG A 174 10.29 19.44 21.19
N ASP A 175 9.06 19.76 20.85
CA ASP A 175 8.16 18.84 20.17
C ASP A 175 8.81 18.44 18.84
N PHE A 176 9.31 17.21 18.77
CA PHE A 176 9.89 16.65 17.55
C PHE A 176 8.90 15.75 16.81
N GLY A 177 7.71 15.52 17.37
CA GLY A 177 6.66 14.74 16.71
C GLY A 177 6.19 15.43 15.44
N VAL A 178 6.11 14.68 14.34
CA VAL A 178 5.55 15.21 13.09
C VAL A 178 4.04 15.07 13.15
N ARG A 179 3.33 16.18 13.43
CA ARG A 179 1.87 16.21 13.56
C ARG A 179 1.13 16.75 12.34
N ASN A 180 1.84 17.47 11.47
CA ASN A 180 1.31 18.04 10.24
C ASN A 180 2.22 17.66 9.07
N LEU A 181 1.63 17.27 7.95
CA LEU A 181 2.33 16.90 6.73
C LEU A 181 1.82 17.73 5.56
N SER A 182 2.74 18.21 4.73
CA SER A 182 2.38 18.85 3.46
C SER A 182 1.86 17.83 2.44
N GLU A 183 1.26 18.29 1.35
CA GLU A 183 0.88 17.43 0.23
C GLU A 183 2.10 16.67 -0.33
N LYS A 184 3.26 17.35 -0.40
CA LYS A 184 4.53 16.75 -0.86
C LYS A 184 4.95 15.58 0.03
N ASP A 185 4.80 15.72 1.34
CA ASP A 185 5.17 14.68 2.30
C ASP A 185 4.26 13.45 2.18
N LYS A 186 2.95 13.66 2.08
CA LYS A 186 1.98 12.58 1.86
C LYS A 186 2.22 11.90 0.52
N PHE A 187 2.45 12.68 -0.53
CA PHE A 187 2.75 12.15 -1.85
C PHE A 187 4.02 11.29 -1.82
N PHE A 188 5.11 11.76 -1.22
CA PHE A 188 6.32 10.97 -1.03
C PHE A 188 6.02 9.64 -0.32
N TYR A 189 5.24 9.68 0.76
CA TYR A 189 4.89 8.47 1.52
C TYR A 189 4.13 7.46 0.68
N PHE A 190 3.00 7.85 0.10
CA PHE A 190 2.13 6.92 -0.62
C PHE A 190 2.72 6.46 -1.95
N GLU A 191 3.36 7.35 -2.72
CA GLU A 191 4.02 7.00 -3.99
C GLU A 191 5.08 5.92 -3.78
N ARG A 192 5.93 6.08 -2.77
CA ARG A 192 7.04 5.14 -2.54
C ARG A 192 6.56 3.82 -1.97
N ASN A 193 5.53 3.85 -1.13
CA ASN A 193 5.10 2.66 -0.40
C ASN A 193 4.05 1.82 -1.14
N PHE A 194 3.25 2.39 -2.05
CA PHE A 194 2.17 1.67 -2.76
C PHE A 194 2.66 0.39 -3.48
N ARG A 195 3.58 0.52 -4.44
CA ARG A 195 4.14 -0.64 -5.17
C ARG A 195 4.98 -1.56 -4.28
N THR A 196 5.53 -1.03 -3.19
CA THR A 196 6.33 -1.83 -2.25
C THR A 196 5.43 -2.74 -1.44
N LEU A 197 4.33 -2.22 -0.92
CA LEU A 197 3.30 -2.98 -0.21
C LEU A 197 2.79 -4.13 -1.09
N ASP A 198 2.37 -3.84 -2.33
CA ASP A 198 1.93 -4.86 -3.28
C ASP A 198 3.01 -5.93 -3.53
N GLY A 199 4.24 -5.50 -3.81
CA GLY A 199 5.36 -6.42 -4.03
C GLY A 199 5.69 -7.29 -2.81
N LEU A 200 5.53 -6.77 -1.58
CA LEU A 200 5.73 -7.54 -0.35
C LEU A 200 4.62 -8.56 -0.14
N TRP A 201 3.36 -8.20 -0.41
CA TRP A 201 2.24 -9.15 -0.39
C TRP A 201 2.49 -10.33 -1.31
N VAL A 202 2.91 -10.07 -2.56
CA VAL A 202 3.26 -11.14 -3.51
C VAL A 202 4.41 -12.01 -2.98
N VAL A 203 5.48 -11.41 -2.45
CA VAL A 203 6.66 -12.15 -1.95
C VAL A 203 6.31 -13.04 -0.76
N GLU A 204 5.62 -12.49 0.25
CA GLU A 204 5.29 -13.25 1.46
C GLU A 204 4.21 -14.32 1.20
N THR A 205 3.24 -14.02 0.33
CA THR A 205 2.25 -15.03 -0.09
C THR A 205 2.91 -16.16 -0.88
N GLN A 206 3.87 -15.84 -1.76
CA GLN A 206 4.59 -16.85 -2.54
C GLN A 206 5.41 -17.78 -1.64
N LYS A 207 6.04 -17.26 -0.59
CA LYS A 207 6.80 -18.09 0.36
C LYS A 207 5.92 -19.11 1.07
N GLU A 208 4.69 -18.74 1.39
CA GLU A 208 3.78 -19.59 2.14
C GLU A 208 2.95 -20.54 1.25
N LEU A 209 2.49 -20.06 0.09
CA LEU A 209 1.49 -20.74 -0.76
C LEU A 209 2.01 -21.18 -2.13
N GLY A 210 3.23 -20.77 -2.49
CA GLY A 210 3.78 -20.98 -3.83
C GLY A 210 3.24 -20.02 -4.89
N TRP A 211 3.84 -20.07 -6.08
CA TRP A 211 3.63 -19.07 -7.13
C TRP A 211 2.22 -19.11 -7.75
N GLU A 212 1.69 -20.28 -8.12
CA GLU A 212 0.41 -20.35 -8.83
C GLU A 212 -0.77 -19.85 -7.97
N GLN A 213 -0.80 -20.20 -6.68
CA GLN A 213 -1.81 -19.67 -5.75
C GLN A 213 -1.65 -18.15 -5.55
N THR A 214 -0.41 -17.69 -5.40
CA THR A 214 -0.11 -16.26 -5.26
C THR A 214 -0.57 -15.47 -6.49
N LEU A 215 -0.28 -15.96 -7.69
CA LEU A 215 -0.66 -15.29 -8.93
C LEU A 215 -2.18 -15.22 -9.11
N GLN A 216 -2.90 -16.28 -8.71
CA GLN A 216 -4.36 -16.28 -8.74
C GLN A 216 -4.94 -15.28 -7.73
N LEU A 217 -4.38 -15.22 -6.51
CA LEU A 217 -4.76 -14.22 -5.50
C LEU A 217 -4.48 -12.79 -5.99
N ASP A 218 -3.28 -12.55 -6.53
CA ASP A 218 -2.86 -11.26 -7.07
C ASP A 218 -3.84 -10.79 -8.16
N LYS A 219 -4.19 -11.67 -9.10
CA LYS A 219 -5.20 -11.38 -10.13
C LYS A 219 -6.55 -10.96 -9.52
N LEU A 220 -7.04 -11.67 -8.50
CA LEU A 220 -8.32 -11.36 -7.84
C LEU A 220 -8.26 -10.03 -7.08
N VAL A 221 -7.15 -9.77 -6.38
CA VAL A 221 -6.93 -8.52 -5.65
C VAL A 221 -6.91 -7.34 -6.61
N TRP A 222 -6.13 -7.41 -7.70
CA TRP A 222 -6.05 -6.35 -8.70
C TRP A 222 -7.37 -6.14 -9.44
N GLN A 223 -8.13 -7.20 -9.70
CA GLN A 223 -9.47 -7.10 -10.28
C GLN A 223 -10.39 -6.25 -9.38
N GLU A 224 -10.49 -6.59 -8.10
CA GLU A 224 -11.35 -5.86 -7.16
C GLU A 224 -10.84 -4.44 -6.89
N LEU A 225 -9.51 -4.26 -6.83
CA LEU A 225 -8.92 -2.93 -6.71
C LEU A 225 -9.29 -2.06 -7.92
N TYR A 226 -9.20 -2.58 -9.14
CA TYR A 226 -9.57 -1.84 -10.35
C TYR A 226 -11.06 -1.49 -10.39
N LYS A 227 -11.96 -2.38 -9.96
CA LYS A 227 -13.39 -2.05 -9.81
C LYS A 227 -13.58 -0.84 -8.88
N ILE A 228 -12.87 -0.81 -7.75
CA ILE A 228 -12.94 0.28 -6.79
C ILE A 228 -12.30 1.57 -7.35
N MET A 229 -11.15 1.46 -8.02
CA MET A 229 -10.49 2.60 -8.68
C MET A 229 -11.36 3.21 -9.77
N PHE A 230 -12.01 2.39 -10.60
CA PHE A 230 -12.97 2.85 -11.61
C PHE A 230 -14.08 3.67 -10.96
N ARG A 231 -14.75 3.15 -9.92
CA ARG A 231 -15.81 3.88 -9.19
C ARG A 231 -15.31 5.22 -8.64
N ARG A 232 -14.08 5.27 -8.11
CA ARG A 232 -13.46 6.51 -7.59
C ARG A 232 -13.21 7.51 -8.70
N VAL A 233 -12.66 7.07 -9.82
CA VAL A 233 -12.32 7.93 -10.97
C VAL A 233 -13.60 8.42 -11.66
N ILE A 234 -14.59 7.56 -11.88
CA ILE A 234 -15.91 7.92 -12.41
C ILE A 234 -16.53 9.04 -11.56
N LYS A 235 -16.53 8.89 -10.24
CA LYS A 235 -17.03 9.94 -9.33
C LYS A 235 -16.18 11.21 -9.38
N HIS A 236 -14.86 11.08 -9.44
CA HIS A 236 -13.92 12.20 -9.47
C HIS A 236 -14.07 13.03 -10.76
N PHE A 237 -14.26 12.36 -11.90
CA PHE A 237 -14.40 12.97 -13.22
C PHE A 237 -15.85 13.24 -13.63
N LYS A 238 -16.82 12.77 -12.84
CA LYS A 238 -18.26 12.90 -13.09
C LYS A 238 -18.69 12.26 -14.42
N ILE A 239 -18.11 11.11 -14.74
CA ILE A 239 -18.43 10.32 -15.94
C ILE A 239 -19.86 9.77 -15.83
N ARG A 240 -20.61 9.77 -16.94
CA ARG A 240 -22.03 9.35 -16.97
C ARG A 240 -22.38 8.34 -18.06
N GLU A 241 -21.73 8.39 -19.22
CA GLU A 241 -22.16 7.63 -20.40
C GLU A 241 -21.58 6.20 -20.45
N ASN A 242 -20.50 5.96 -19.71
CA ASN A 242 -19.73 4.71 -19.73
C ASN A 242 -19.31 4.29 -21.15
N SER A 243 -18.96 5.26 -21.99
CA SER A 243 -18.56 5.06 -23.38
C SER A 243 -17.14 4.47 -23.51
N LEU A 244 -16.75 4.06 -24.71
CA LEU A 244 -15.36 3.68 -25.01
C LEU A 244 -14.38 4.83 -24.74
N ASN A 245 -14.79 6.08 -24.95
CA ASN A 245 -13.98 7.24 -24.63
C ASN A 245 -13.78 7.43 -23.14
N ASP A 246 -14.84 7.24 -22.35
CA ASP A 246 -14.79 7.30 -20.89
C ASP A 246 -13.87 6.22 -20.34
N LEU A 247 -13.96 4.99 -20.87
CA LEU A 247 -13.06 3.89 -20.48
C LEU A 247 -11.59 4.25 -20.72
N VAL A 248 -11.28 4.79 -21.91
CA VAL A 248 -9.93 5.21 -22.27
C VAL A 248 -9.44 6.32 -21.35
N GLU A 249 -10.30 7.29 -20.98
CA GLU A 249 -9.95 8.35 -20.02
C GLU A 249 -9.66 7.78 -18.63
N ILE A 250 -10.50 6.85 -18.13
CA ILE A 250 -10.33 6.20 -16.82
C ILE A 250 -9.02 5.40 -16.77
N LEU A 251 -8.79 4.52 -17.75
CA LEU A 251 -7.58 3.69 -17.80
C LEU A 251 -6.33 4.57 -17.93
N SER A 252 -6.37 5.57 -18.80
CA SER A 252 -5.26 6.50 -18.98
C SER A 252 -4.95 7.24 -17.68
N PHE A 253 -5.96 7.68 -16.93
CA PHE A 253 -5.77 8.33 -15.64
C PHE A 253 -5.10 7.40 -14.62
N ILE A 254 -5.64 6.19 -14.45
CA ILE A 254 -5.11 5.20 -13.49
C ILE A 254 -3.66 4.85 -13.85
N TRP A 255 -3.39 4.51 -15.11
CA TRP A 255 -2.06 4.11 -15.56
C TRP A 255 -1.02 5.23 -15.42
N ASN A 256 -1.38 6.49 -15.68
CA ASN A 256 -0.50 7.62 -15.40
C ASN A 256 -0.21 7.79 -13.91
N CYS A 257 -1.20 7.55 -13.03
CA CYS A 257 -1.00 7.59 -11.58
C CYS A 257 -0.08 6.46 -11.09
N GLU A 258 -0.09 5.32 -11.77
CA GLU A 258 0.76 4.16 -11.50
C GLU A 258 2.19 4.30 -12.06
N ASP A 259 2.49 5.39 -12.79
CA ASP A 259 3.74 5.66 -13.52
C ASP A 259 3.96 4.82 -14.79
N ASN A 260 2.89 4.30 -15.40
CA ASN A 260 3.01 3.74 -16.75
C ASN A 260 3.24 4.87 -17.77
N THR A 261 4.04 4.58 -18.79
CA THR A 261 4.07 5.39 -20.02
C THR A 261 3.23 4.67 -21.06
N HIS A 262 2.25 5.36 -21.63
CA HIS A 262 1.38 4.78 -22.64
C HIS A 262 0.98 5.74 -23.76
N GLU A 263 0.66 5.15 -24.90
CA GLU A 263 0.15 5.81 -26.10
C GLU A 263 -1.27 5.36 -26.39
N ILE A 264 -2.07 6.23 -27.00
CA ILE A 264 -3.46 5.94 -27.36
C ILE A 264 -3.59 6.11 -28.87
N LYS A 265 -3.85 5.01 -29.59
CA LYS A 265 -4.11 5.01 -31.03
C LYS A 265 -5.59 4.70 -31.27
N ARG A 266 -6.34 5.70 -31.72
CA ARG A 266 -7.74 5.53 -32.15
C ARG A 266 -7.74 4.98 -33.57
N ILE A 267 -8.38 3.84 -33.76
CA ILE A 267 -8.51 3.22 -35.09
C ILE A 267 -9.78 3.74 -35.76
N ASP A 268 -10.89 3.69 -35.04
CA ASP A 268 -12.18 4.24 -35.46
C ASP A 268 -13.04 4.55 -34.21
N LYS A 269 -14.34 4.83 -34.40
CA LYS A 269 -15.29 5.17 -33.33
C LYS A 269 -15.52 4.04 -32.32
N ASN A 270 -15.31 2.79 -32.72
CA ASN A 270 -15.59 1.60 -31.94
C ASN A 270 -14.31 0.88 -31.49
N LYS A 271 -13.12 1.31 -31.94
CA LYS A 271 -11.85 0.61 -31.66
C LYS A 271 -10.70 1.54 -31.27
N VAL A 272 -10.09 1.26 -30.11
CA VAL A 272 -8.92 1.97 -29.60
C VAL A 272 -7.84 0.97 -29.18
N ILE A 273 -6.58 1.27 -29.52
CA ILE A 273 -5.42 0.53 -29.03
C ILE A 273 -4.68 1.41 -28.02
N MET A 274 -4.57 0.95 -26.78
CA MET A 274 -3.73 1.58 -25.76
C MET A 274 -2.43 0.78 -25.60
N LYS A 275 -1.30 1.42 -25.82
CA LYS A 275 0.02 0.78 -25.79
C LYS A 275 0.79 1.22 -24.57
N ILE A 276 1.08 0.33 -23.63
CA ILE A 276 2.04 0.62 -22.55
C ILE A 276 3.44 0.38 -23.08
N THR A 277 4.26 1.43 -23.15
CA THR A 277 5.67 1.39 -23.59
C THR A 277 6.65 1.30 -22.42
N LYS A 278 6.19 1.67 -21.21
CA LYS A 278 6.94 1.50 -19.97
C LYS A 278 6.03 1.03 -18.85
N CYS A 279 6.36 -0.10 -18.23
CA CYS A 279 5.62 -0.68 -17.12
C CYS A 279 6.48 -0.68 -15.83
N PRO A 280 6.13 0.13 -14.81
CA PRO A 280 6.91 0.25 -13.58
C PRO A 280 6.92 -1.04 -12.74
N TYR A 281 5.90 -1.90 -12.89
CA TYR A 281 5.86 -3.21 -12.23
C TYR A 281 6.95 -4.15 -12.77
N ILE A 282 7.14 -4.20 -14.10
CA ILE A 282 8.23 -4.96 -14.72
C ILE A 282 9.59 -4.41 -14.27
N GLU A 283 9.76 -3.09 -14.23
CA GLU A 283 11.01 -2.47 -13.74
C GLU A 283 11.30 -2.87 -12.29
N SER A 284 10.27 -2.88 -11.44
CA SER A 284 10.39 -3.33 -10.05
C SER A 284 10.76 -4.79 -9.95
N MET A 285 10.11 -5.66 -10.73
CA MET A 285 10.40 -7.11 -10.74
C MET A 285 11.80 -7.41 -11.27
N LYS A 286 12.30 -6.66 -12.28
CA LYS A 286 13.66 -6.83 -12.80
C LYS A 286 14.76 -6.55 -11.78
N ARG A 287 14.49 -5.72 -10.76
CA ARG A 287 15.43 -5.40 -9.68
C ARG A 287 15.56 -6.51 -8.64
N ASN A 288 14.64 -7.47 -8.62
CA ASN A 288 14.68 -8.62 -7.73
C ASN A 288 14.86 -9.90 -8.59
N PRO A 289 16.01 -10.59 -8.53
CA PRO A 289 16.28 -11.77 -9.33
C PRO A 289 15.23 -12.88 -9.21
N GLU A 290 14.72 -13.12 -8.00
CA GLU A 290 13.67 -14.13 -7.75
C GLU A 290 12.36 -13.75 -8.44
N ARG A 291 11.99 -12.46 -8.40
CA ARG A 291 10.78 -11.97 -9.08
C ARG A 291 10.93 -11.89 -10.59
N ARG A 292 12.15 -11.72 -11.10
CA ARG A 292 12.41 -11.60 -12.55
C ARG A 292 11.94 -12.83 -13.32
N ALA A 293 12.10 -14.03 -12.75
CA ALA A 293 11.66 -15.28 -13.36
C ALA A 293 10.15 -15.33 -13.64
N TYR A 294 9.35 -14.62 -12.85
CA TYR A 294 7.90 -14.64 -12.93
C TYR A 294 7.29 -13.59 -13.87
N ILE A 295 8.09 -12.68 -14.42
CA ILE A 295 7.63 -11.62 -15.33
C ILE A 295 6.77 -12.17 -16.49
N PRO A 296 7.16 -13.25 -17.20
CA PRO A 296 6.34 -13.82 -18.26
C PRO A 296 4.95 -14.21 -17.77
N SER A 297 4.86 -14.95 -16.66
CA SER A 297 3.59 -15.44 -16.12
C SER A 297 2.66 -14.32 -15.64
N VAL A 298 3.19 -13.26 -14.99
CA VAL A 298 2.41 -12.07 -14.63
C VAL A 298 1.86 -11.40 -15.88
N CYS A 299 2.72 -11.19 -16.87
CA CYS A 299 2.31 -10.59 -18.13
C CYS A 299 1.22 -11.41 -18.80
N GLU A 300 1.41 -12.71 -18.98
CA GLU A 300 0.50 -13.57 -19.71
C GLU A 300 -0.83 -13.82 -18.97
N LYS A 301 -0.75 -14.21 -17.69
CA LYS A 301 -1.90 -14.75 -16.94
C LYS A 301 -2.67 -13.69 -16.14
N MET A 302 -2.11 -12.51 -15.90
CA MET A 302 -2.71 -11.51 -14.99
C MET A 302 -3.12 -10.21 -15.68
N CYS A 303 -2.20 -9.50 -16.35
CA CYS A 303 -2.38 -8.08 -16.71
C CYS A 303 -3.65 -7.72 -17.50
N SER A 304 -4.11 -8.56 -18.44
CA SER A 304 -5.38 -8.36 -19.15
C SER A 304 -6.55 -9.03 -18.45
N ASN A 305 -6.28 -10.14 -17.75
CA ASN A 305 -7.32 -11.01 -17.23
C ASN A 305 -8.07 -10.42 -16.04
N TYR A 306 -7.43 -9.56 -15.25
CA TYR A 306 -8.15 -8.81 -14.21
C TYR A 306 -8.98 -7.66 -14.79
N LEU A 307 -8.62 -7.11 -15.96
CA LEU A 307 -9.35 -5.99 -16.60
C LEU A 307 -10.63 -6.44 -17.29
N ILE A 308 -10.67 -7.65 -17.85
CA ILE A 308 -11.85 -8.18 -18.56
C ILE A 308 -13.15 -8.03 -17.74
N PRO A 309 -13.25 -8.58 -16.51
CA PRO A 309 -14.47 -8.44 -15.71
C PRO A 309 -14.73 -6.99 -15.26
N VAL A 310 -13.67 -6.21 -14.99
CA VAL A 310 -13.82 -4.79 -14.62
C VAL A 310 -14.47 -3.99 -15.75
N ILE A 311 -14.01 -4.21 -16.99
CA ILE A 311 -14.53 -3.51 -18.17
C ILE A 311 -15.93 -3.99 -18.51
N LYS A 312 -16.21 -5.28 -18.37
CA LYS A 312 -17.56 -5.84 -18.53
C LYS A 312 -18.56 -5.21 -17.54
N ASP A 313 -18.15 -5.04 -16.28
CA ASP A 313 -18.97 -4.38 -15.25
C ASP A 313 -19.18 -2.87 -15.56
N PHE A 314 -18.19 -2.23 -16.17
CA PHE A 314 -18.27 -0.82 -16.59
C PHE A 314 -19.23 -0.63 -17.78
N ASN A 315 -19.06 -1.44 -18.82
CA ASN A 315 -19.93 -1.47 -19.99
C ASN A 315 -19.82 -2.84 -20.68
N ALA A 316 -20.90 -3.63 -20.64
CA ALA A 316 -20.95 -4.98 -21.18
C ALA A 316 -20.74 -5.08 -22.71
N LYS A 317 -20.87 -3.97 -23.45
CA LYS A 317 -20.62 -3.91 -24.90
C LYS A 317 -19.16 -3.72 -25.28
N ILE A 318 -18.32 -3.34 -24.31
CA ILE A 318 -16.89 -3.12 -24.53
C ILE A 318 -16.13 -4.39 -24.15
N THR A 319 -15.25 -4.83 -25.04
CA THR A 319 -14.31 -5.92 -24.81
C THR A 319 -12.89 -5.39 -24.70
N VAL A 320 -12.04 -6.14 -24.00
CA VAL A 320 -10.59 -5.90 -23.93
C VAL A 320 -9.86 -7.18 -24.30
N SER A 321 -8.83 -7.05 -25.13
CA SER A 321 -7.84 -8.10 -25.37
C SER A 321 -6.44 -7.52 -25.32
N LYS A 322 -5.43 -8.37 -25.13
CA LYS A 322 -4.02 -7.95 -25.15
C LYS A 322 -3.26 -8.74 -26.20
N ARG A 323 -2.69 -8.01 -27.16
CA ARG A 323 -2.00 -8.60 -28.32
C ARG A 323 -0.52 -8.90 -28.03
N SER A 324 0.13 -8.06 -27.25
CA SER A 324 1.58 -8.16 -26.98
C SER A 324 1.88 -7.80 -25.53
N SER A 325 3.09 -8.13 -25.06
CA SER A 325 3.51 -7.82 -23.69
C SER A 325 5.01 -7.58 -23.59
N ILE A 326 5.42 -6.50 -22.92
CA ILE A 326 6.84 -6.18 -22.68
C ILE A 326 7.55 -7.32 -21.95
N GLY A 327 6.88 -7.94 -20.96
CA GLY A 327 7.46 -9.05 -20.21
C GLY A 327 7.64 -10.34 -21.01
N LEU A 328 7.14 -10.40 -22.25
CA LEU A 328 7.32 -11.50 -23.19
C LEU A 328 8.25 -11.11 -24.36
N GLY A 329 8.99 -10.00 -24.24
CA GLY A 329 9.96 -9.54 -25.23
C GLY A 329 9.44 -8.55 -26.27
N ALA A 330 8.16 -8.15 -26.22
CA ALA A 330 7.64 -7.11 -27.11
C ALA A 330 8.12 -5.71 -26.70
N VAL A 331 8.06 -4.76 -27.64
CA VAL A 331 8.34 -3.33 -27.38
C VAL A 331 7.26 -2.63 -26.55
N SER A 332 6.03 -3.14 -26.58
CA SER A 332 4.89 -2.58 -25.85
C SER A 332 3.89 -3.66 -25.44
N CYS A 333 3.09 -3.36 -24.40
CA CYS A 333 1.87 -4.10 -24.11
C CYS A 333 0.70 -3.44 -24.84
N ASP A 334 0.16 -4.10 -25.87
CA ASP A 334 -0.91 -3.54 -26.71
C ASP A 334 -2.26 -4.06 -26.24
N PHE A 335 -3.05 -3.19 -25.58
CA PHE A 335 -4.43 -3.45 -25.18
C PHE A 335 -5.38 -2.94 -26.26
N ILE A 336 -6.22 -3.83 -26.78
CA ILE A 336 -7.23 -3.53 -27.79
C ILE A 336 -8.58 -3.44 -27.09
N LEU A 337 -9.22 -2.28 -27.19
CA LEU A 337 -10.54 -2.00 -26.65
C LEU A 337 -11.53 -1.84 -27.81
N GLU A 338 -12.60 -2.63 -27.81
CA GLU A 338 -13.59 -2.67 -28.89
C GLU A 338 -15.01 -2.58 -28.34
N CYS A 339 -15.82 -1.66 -28.87
CA CYS A 339 -17.25 -1.53 -28.55
C CYS A 339 -18.09 -2.14 -29.67
N SER A 340 -18.94 -3.10 -29.31
CA SER A 340 -19.93 -3.72 -30.20
C SER A 340 -21.22 -2.92 -30.36
#